data_AF-A0A0C1H7W5-F1
#
_entry.id   AF-A0A0C1H7W5-F1
#
_cell.length_a   1.000
_cell.length_b   1.000
_cell.length_c   1.000
_cell.angle_alpha   90.00
_cell.angle_beta   90.00
_cell.angle_gamma   90.00
#
_symmetry.space_group_name_H-M   'P 1'
#
loop_
_entity.id
_entity.type
_entity.pdbx_description
1 polymer ?
#
loop_
_entity_poly.entity_id
_entity_poly.type
_entity_poly.pdbx_seq_one_letter_code
_entity_poly.pdbx_strand_id
1 'polypeptide(L)'
;MKKLITSLPIFIVLADMVYGFVLNISQGLNLQQSTPSDGGLAVTPDIAFNSLQIIANGGMMVIIGFGLLTLLQLNGTVLKRRILPIGIFRTLGLLAVLAFSVPSLWEWGNALISAAAGHPVFNFGNPRYLVSAFCMPLLALLCLKRLYDWYRLHRLPQADTAVPAASQELDRKVV
;
A
#
# COMPACT_ATOMS: atom_id res chain seq x y z
N MET A 1 -0.67 19.82 -9.21
CA MET A 1 0.31 19.73 -8.09
C MET A 1 -0.14 18.82 -6.95
N LYS A 2 -1.39 18.90 -6.45
CA LYS A 2 -1.89 18.03 -5.35
C LYS A 2 -1.65 16.52 -5.54
N LYS A 3 -1.78 16.01 -6.79
CA LYS A 3 -1.56 14.60 -7.13
C LYS A 3 -0.14 14.13 -6.79
N LEU A 4 0.89 14.90 -7.17
CA LEU A 4 2.29 14.54 -6.97
C LEU A 4 2.64 14.48 -5.48
N ILE A 5 2.18 15.44 -4.69
CA ILE A 5 2.41 15.48 -3.24
C ILE A 5 1.74 14.29 -2.54
N THR A 6 0.50 13.95 -2.90
CA THR A 6 -0.20 12.78 -2.33
C THR A 6 0.34 11.43 -2.81
N SER A 7 1.02 11.39 -3.95
CA SER A 7 1.62 10.16 -4.50
C SER A 7 3.06 9.94 -4.00
N LEU A 8 3.71 10.98 -3.50
CA LEU A 8 5.09 10.95 -3.01
C LEU A 8 5.37 9.86 -1.96
N PRO A 9 4.59 9.73 -0.86
CA PRO A 9 4.84 8.67 0.14
C PRO A 9 4.67 7.27 -0.45
N ILE A 10 3.79 7.09 -1.44
CA ILE A 10 3.59 5.80 -2.10
C ILE A 10 4.84 5.42 -2.92
N PHE A 11 5.41 6.37 -3.66
CA PHE A 11 6.64 6.14 -4.41
C PHE A 11 7.84 5.89 -3.51
N ILE A 12 7.96 6.61 -2.38
CA ILE A 12 9.05 6.40 -1.42
C ILE A 12 9.00 4.99 -0.84
N VAL A 13 7.83 4.54 -0.37
CA VAL A 13 7.68 3.18 0.18
C VAL A 13 7.94 2.13 -0.90
N LEU A 14 7.46 2.34 -2.13
CA LEU A 14 7.70 1.40 -3.22
C LEU A 14 9.19 1.31 -3.58
N ALA A 15 9.90 2.43 -3.63
CA ALA A 15 11.35 2.46 -3.85
C ALA A 15 12.12 1.81 -2.70
N ASP A 16 11.72 2.07 -1.46
CA ASP A 16 12.34 1.47 -0.27
C ASP A 16 12.15 -0.05 -0.22
N MET A 17 10.96 -0.56 -0.60
CA MET A 17 10.71 -1.99 -0.72
C MET A 17 11.54 -2.64 -1.82
N VAL A 18 11.65 -2.03 -3.00
CA VAL A 18 12.50 -2.53 -4.10
C VAL A 18 13.96 -2.59 -3.63
N TYR A 19 14.45 -1.51 -3.02
CA TYR A 19 15.82 -1.45 -2.54
C TYR A 19 16.09 -2.46 -1.41
N GLY A 20 15.16 -2.62 -0.46
CA GLY A 20 15.22 -3.65 0.58
C GLY A 20 15.25 -5.06 0.01
N PHE A 21 14.47 -5.33 -1.04
CA PHE A 21 14.47 -6.62 -1.72
C PHE A 21 15.79 -6.90 -2.46
N VAL A 22 16.34 -5.91 -3.16
CA VAL A 22 17.67 -6.05 -3.81
C VAL A 22 18.75 -6.34 -2.78
N LEU A 23 18.72 -5.66 -1.63
CA LEU A 23 19.62 -5.96 -0.52
C LEU A 23 19.41 -7.39 0.00
N ASN A 24 18.17 -7.82 0.18
CA ASN A 24 17.84 -9.18 0.63
C ASN A 24 18.38 -10.25 -0.34
N ILE A 25 18.25 -10.06 -1.66
CA ILE A 25 18.85 -10.93 -2.68
C ILE A 25 20.37 -10.93 -2.56
N SER A 26 21.00 -9.74 -2.49
CA SER A 26 22.46 -9.65 -2.43
C SER A 26 23.05 -10.36 -1.21
N GLN A 27 22.39 -10.24 -0.06
CA GLN A 27 22.75 -10.93 1.17
C GLN A 27 22.53 -12.44 1.05
N GLY A 28 21.39 -12.85 0.48
CA GLY A 28 21.08 -14.25 0.23
C GLY A 28 22.11 -14.95 -0.66
N LEU A 29 22.57 -14.27 -1.72
CA LEU A 29 23.60 -14.77 -2.64
C LEU A 29 25.00 -14.83 -1.99
N ASN A 30 25.39 -13.82 -1.22
CA ASN A 30 26.68 -13.81 -0.51
C ASN A 30 26.77 -14.95 0.52
N LEU A 31 25.69 -15.21 1.26
CA LEU A 31 25.61 -16.33 2.21
C LEU A 31 25.77 -17.69 1.50
N GLN A 32 25.13 -17.84 0.34
CA GLN A 32 25.21 -19.07 -0.44
C GLN A 32 26.62 -19.30 -1.04
N GLN A 33 27.34 -18.24 -1.41
CA GLN A 33 28.73 -18.31 -1.89
C GLN A 33 29.75 -18.61 -0.78
N SER A 34 29.41 -18.27 0.47
CA SER A 34 30.30 -18.45 1.63
C SER A 34 30.22 -19.85 2.27
N THR A 35 29.32 -20.71 1.77
CA THR A 35 29.13 -22.07 2.31
C THR A 35 30.07 -23.04 1.58
N PRO A 36 30.95 -23.79 2.29
CA PRO A 36 31.91 -24.69 1.64
C PRO A 36 31.18 -25.77 0.83
N SER A 37 31.58 -25.93 -0.44
CA SER A 37 31.09 -27.00 -1.32
C SER A 37 31.77 -28.32 -0.99
N ASP A 38 31.55 -28.87 0.20
CA ASP A 38 31.93 -30.26 0.49
C ASP A 38 30.80 -31.20 0.09
N GLY A 39 31.15 -32.11 -0.81
CA GLY A 39 30.24 -32.91 -1.62
C GLY A 39 29.27 -33.77 -0.83
N GLY A 40 27.99 -33.66 -1.18
CA GLY A 40 26.93 -34.55 -0.74
C GLY A 40 25.59 -33.89 -1.00
N LEU A 41 24.68 -34.58 -1.67
CA LEU A 41 23.33 -34.14 -2.04
C LEU A 41 22.38 -33.94 -0.83
N ALA A 42 22.85 -33.28 0.24
CA ALA A 42 22.04 -32.84 1.35
C ALA A 42 21.91 -31.32 1.24
N VAL A 43 20.76 -30.85 0.77
CA VAL A 43 20.37 -29.45 0.91
C VAL A 43 20.42 -29.16 2.42
N THR A 44 21.47 -28.48 2.87
CA THR A 44 21.62 -28.12 4.28
C THR A 44 20.42 -27.24 4.64
N PRO A 45 19.75 -27.45 5.79
CA PRO A 45 18.51 -26.75 6.14
C PRO A 45 18.58 -25.23 5.92
N ASP A 46 19.73 -24.61 6.22
CA ASP A 46 19.96 -23.17 6.07
C ASP A 46 19.82 -22.64 4.63
N ILE A 47 20.20 -23.43 3.62
CA ILE A 47 20.08 -23.03 2.20
C ILE A 47 18.61 -23.04 1.75
N ALA A 48 17.83 -24.04 2.20
CA ALA A 48 16.40 -24.13 1.92
C ALA A 48 15.61 -23.01 2.64
N PHE A 49 15.98 -22.67 3.88
CA PHE A 49 15.34 -21.58 4.62
C PHE A 49 15.66 -20.19 4.04
N ASN A 50 16.91 -19.95 3.61
CA ASN A 50 17.30 -18.68 2.99
C ASN A 50 16.58 -18.47 1.64
N SER A 51 16.51 -19.50 0.80
CA SER A 51 15.76 -19.43 -0.46
C SER A 51 14.25 -19.25 -0.25
N LEU A 52 13.66 -19.91 0.76
CA LEU A 52 12.27 -19.70 1.13
C LEU A 52 12.01 -18.27 1.63
N GLN A 53 12.94 -17.68 2.39
CA GLN A 53 12.83 -16.30 2.86
C GLN A 53 12.88 -15.29 1.70
N ILE A 54 13.76 -15.50 0.72
CA ILE A 54 13.81 -14.66 -0.50
C ILE A 54 12.49 -14.75 -1.25
N ILE A 55 11.93 -15.96 -1.41
CA ILE A 55 10.63 -16.17 -2.07
C ILE A 55 9.50 -15.50 -1.28
N ALA A 56 9.47 -15.65 0.05
CA ALA A 56 8.45 -15.05 0.90
C ALA A 56 8.51 -13.51 0.86
N ASN A 57 9.71 -12.93 0.99
CA ASN A 57 9.93 -11.49 0.90
C ASN A 57 9.59 -10.95 -0.49
N GLY A 58 9.95 -11.68 -1.55
CA GLY A 58 9.60 -11.35 -2.92
C GLY A 58 8.08 -11.39 -3.17
N GLY A 59 7.40 -12.44 -2.67
CA GLY A 59 5.95 -12.55 -2.75
C GLY A 59 5.25 -11.41 -2.04
N MET A 60 5.69 -11.06 -0.83
CA MET A 60 5.17 -9.91 -0.09
C MET A 60 5.40 -8.59 -0.85
N MET A 61 6.57 -8.41 -1.46
CA MET A 61 6.91 -7.25 -2.28
C MET A 61 5.99 -7.12 -3.51
N VAL A 62 5.67 -8.23 -4.19
CA VAL A 62 4.73 -8.24 -5.32
C VAL A 62 3.31 -7.92 -4.86
N ILE A 63 2.83 -8.54 -3.77
CA ILE A 63 1.47 -8.34 -3.25
C ILE A 63 1.27 -6.89 -2.78
N ILE A 64 2.19 -6.40 -1.93
CA ILE A 64 2.13 -5.02 -1.41
C ILE A 64 2.36 -4.04 -2.55
N GLY A 65 3.33 -4.28 -3.44
CA GLY A 65 3.59 -3.46 -4.62
C GLY A 65 2.37 -3.32 -5.52
N PHE A 66 1.65 -4.41 -5.79
CA PHE A 66 0.39 -4.37 -6.52
C PHE A 66 -0.69 -3.55 -5.79
N GLY A 67 -0.78 -3.69 -4.47
CA GLY A 67 -1.67 -2.88 -3.64
C GLY A 67 -1.34 -1.38 -3.71
N LEU A 68 -0.06 -1.01 -3.66
CA LEU A 68 0.42 0.36 -3.78
C LEU A 68 0.14 0.96 -5.17
N LEU A 69 0.32 0.18 -6.23
CA LEU A 69 -0.06 0.57 -7.59
C LEU A 69 -1.57 0.80 -7.71
N THR A 70 -2.37 -0.08 -7.09
CA THR A 70 -3.83 0.09 -7.03
C THR A 70 -4.19 1.36 -6.27
N LEU A 71 -3.53 1.65 -5.16
CA LEU A 71 -3.71 2.89 -4.40
C LEU A 71 -3.32 4.13 -5.22
N LEU A 72 -2.25 4.07 -6.03
CA LEU A 72 -1.88 5.15 -6.96
C LEU A 72 -2.96 5.38 -8.03
N GLN A 73 -3.51 4.31 -8.60
CA GLN A 73 -4.62 4.40 -9.56
C GLN A 73 -5.85 5.02 -8.90
N LEU A 74 -6.20 4.60 -7.69
CA LEU A 74 -7.31 5.12 -6.90
C LEU A 74 -7.12 6.61 -6.57
N ASN A 75 -5.92 6.99 -6.09
CA ASN A 75 -5.58 8.40 -5.82
C ASN A 75 -5.76 9.25 -7.09
N GLY A 76 -5.38 8.73 -8.26
CA GLY A 76 -5.54 9.41 -9.54
C GLY A 76 -7.00 9.54 -10.00
N THR A 77 -7.82 8.50 -9.80
CA THR A 77 -9.24 8.49 -10.24
C THR A 77 -10.13 9.33 -9.33
N VAL A 78 -9.96 9.20 -8.01
CA VAL A 78 -10.68 10.01 -7.01
C VAL A 78 -10.40 11.49 -7.20
N LEU A 79 -9.14 11.88 -7.47
CA LEU A 79 -8.80 13.29 -7.75
C LEU A 79 -9.49 13.84 -9.01
N LYS A 80 -9.75 12.97 -9.99
CA LYS A 80 -10.46 13.30 -11.23
C LYS A 80 -11.98 13.13 -11.12
N ARG A 81 -12.50 12.85 -9.91
CA ARG A 81 -13.91 12.51 -9.64
C ARG A 81 -14.46 11.39 -10.55
N ARG A 82 -13.61 10.44 -10.96
CA ARG A 82 -14.04 9.28 -11.74
C ARG A 82 -14.14 8.06 -10.84
N ILE A 83 -15.16 7.25 -11.10
CA ILE A 83 -15.36 5.97 -10.44
C ILE A 83 -14.34 4.97 -11.01
N LEU A 84 -13.49 4.43 -10.13
CA LEU A 84 -12.62 3.30 -10.47
C LEU A 84 -13.43 2.01 -10.23
N PRO A 85 -13.56 1.11 -11.23
CA PRO A 85 -14.13 -0.21 -10.99
C PRO A 85 -13.16 -1.00 -10.11
N ILE A 86 -13.55 -1.24 -8.86
CA ILE A 86 -12.77 -2.04 -7.92
C ILE A 86 -13.21 -3.49 -8.04
N GLY A 87 -12.40 -4.30 -8.73
CA GLY A 87 -12.55 -5.76 -8.73
C GLY A 87 -11.94 -6.42 -7.48
N ILE A 88 -12.17 -7.72 -7.31
CA ILE A 88 -11.72 -8.51 -6.15
C ILE A 88 -10.20 -8.44 -5.93
N PHE A 89 -9.39 -8.49 -6.98
CA PHE A 89 -7.93 -8.37 -6.83
C PHE A 89 -7.51 -7.01 -6.30
N ARG A 90 -8.19 -5.93 -6.72
CA ARG A 90 -7.89 -4.57 -6.27
C ARG A 90 -8.28 -4.36 -4.80
N THR A 91 -9.41 -4.94 -4.35
CA THR A 91 -9.78 -4.91 -2.93
C THR A 91 -8.75 -5.64 -2.08
N LEU A 92 -8.33 -6.85 -2.50
CA LEU A 92 -7.32 -7.61 -1.79
C LEU A 92 -5.97 -6.87 -1.72
N GLY A 93 -5.55 -6.22 -2.81
CA GLY A 93 -4.35 -5.38 -2.80
C GLY A 93 -4.44 -4.19 -1.83
N LEU A 94 -5.58 -3.50 -1.79
CA LEU A 94 -5.81 -2.41 -0.84
C LEU A 94 -5.89 -2.90 0.61
N LEU A 95 -6.50 -4.06 0.84
CA LEU A 95 -6.54 -4.70 2.16
C LEU A 95 -5.15 -5.10 2.62
N ALA A 96 -4.30 -5.66 1.75
CA ALA A 96 -2.92 -5.98 2.09
C ALA A 96 -2.13 -4.72 2.50
N VAL A 97 -2.29 -3.63 1.75
CA VAL A 97 -1.67 -2.34 2.08
C VAL A 97 -2.16 -1.81 3.42
N LEU A 98 -3.47 -1.90 3.71
CA LEU A 98 -4.02 -1.49 5.01
C LEU A 98 -3.50 -2.39 6.14
N ALA A 99 -3.51 -3.70 5.97
CA ALA A 99 -3.03 -4.65 6.97
C ALA A 99 -1.57 -4.38 7.36
N PHE A 100 -0.75 -4.00 6.38
CA PHE A 100 0.66 -3.68 6.62
C PHE A 100 0.89 -2.27 7.19
N SER A 101 0.05 -1.29 6.84
CA SER A 101 0.26 0.11 7.20
C SER A 101 -0.50 0.56 8.45
N VAL A 102 -1.63 -0.04 8.79
CA VAL A 102 -2.42 0.32 9.99
C VAL A 102 -1.65 0.13 11.30
N PRO A 103 -0.88 -0.97 11.52
CA PRO A 103 -0.07 -1.11 12.73
C PRO A 103 0.88 0.06 12.95
N SER A 104 1.39 0.67 11.87
CA SER A 104 2.29 1.83 11.99
C SER A 104 1.62 3.05 12.67
N LEU A 105 0.30 3.23 12.53
CA LEU A 105 -0.41 4.32 13.22
C LEU A 105 -0.40 4.13 14.72
N TRP A 106 -0.54 2.88 15.17
CA TRP A 106 -0.49 2.52 16.57
C TRP A 106 0.92 2.70 17.15
N GLU A 107 1.94 2.20 16.43
CA GLU A 107 3.34 2.36 16.83
C GLU A 107 3.75 3.84 16.92
N TRP A 108 3.31 4.68 15.97
CA TRP A 108 3.54 6.12 16.06
C TRP A 108 2.80 6.78 17.22
N GLY A 109 1.59 6.31 17.55
CA GLY A 109 0.87 6.75 18.75
C GLY A 109 1.66 6.45 20.03
N ASN A 110 2.14 5.23 20.19
CA ASN A 110 2.97 4.83 21.33
C ASN A 110 4.32 5.56 21.36
N ALA A 111 4.92 5.79 20.20
CA ALA A 111 6.16 6.54 20.07
C ALA A 111 5.99 7.99 20.54
N LEU A 112 4.88 8.64 20.20
CA LEU A 112 4.56 9.99 20.66
C LEU A 112 4.34 10.04 22.18
N ILE A 113 3.62 9.05 22.74
CA ILE A 113 3.43 8.94 24.20
C ILE A 113 4.77 8.74 24.90
N SER A 114 5.62 7.86 24.38
CA SER A 114 6.95 7.57 24.95
C SER A 114 7.88 8.77 24.84
N ALA A 115 7.79 9.54 23.74
CA ALA A 115 8.54 10.78 23.57
C ALA A 115 8.06 11.86 24.55
N ALA A 116 6.74 11.97 24.78
CA ALA A 116 6.18 12.86 25.79
C ALA A 116 6.58 12.46 27.22
N ALA A 117 6.81 11.17 27.47
CA ALA A 117 7.36 10.65 28.72
C ALA A 117 8.88 10.85 28.85
N GLY A 118 9.55 11.43 27.86
CA GLY A 118 10.99 11.75 27.90
C GLY A 118 11.92 10.62 27.45
N HIS A 119 11.39 9.54 26.88
CA HIS A 119 12.23 8.46 26.35
C HIS A 119 12.83 8.85 24.99
N PRO A 120 14.08 8.42 24.69
CA PRO A 120 14.67 8.62 23.37
C PRO A 120 14.03 7.67 22.35
N VAL A 121 13.11 8.18 21.53
CA VAL A 121 12.36 7.36 20.55
C VAL A 121 12.89 7.53 19.12
N PHE A 122 13.57 8.63 18.82
CA PHE A 122 14.09 8.92 17.48
C PHE A 122 15.54 8.49 17.34
N ASN A 123 15.80 7.57 16.39
CA ASN A 123 17.15 7.18 16.01
C ASN A 123 17.55 7.88 14.70
N PHE A 124 18.49 8.82 14.80
CA PHE A 124 19.04 9.54 13.65
C PHE A 124 20.24 8.84 12.98
N GLY A 125 20.63 7.65 13.45
CA GLY A 125 21.80 6.92 12.95
C GLY A 125 21.66 6.43 11.51
N ASN A 126 20.44 6.32 10.98
CA ASN A 126 20.22 5.99 9.58
C ASN A 126 18.96 6.68 9.04
N PRO A 127 19.11 7.75 8.23
CA PRO A 127 17.99 8.59 7.81
C PRO A 127 16.99 7.86 6.92
N ARG A 128 17.40 6.78 6.24
CA ARG A 128 16.52 5.96 5.40
C ARG A 128 15.34 5.39 6.20
N TYR A 129 15.62 4.78 7.36
CA TYR A 129 14.57 4.16 8.18
C TYR A 129 13.64 5.19 8.78
N LEU A 130 14.16 6.36 9.15
CA LEU A 130 13.36 7.45 9.67
C LEU A 130 12.36 7.92 8.60
N VAL A 131 12.83 8.16 7.36
CA VAL A 131 11.96 8.56 6.25
C VAL A 131 10.91 7.49 5.92
N SER A 132 11.31 6.21 5.87
CA SER A 132 10.37 5.11 5.61
C SER A 132 9.31 4.98 6.73
N ALA A 133 9.74 5.08 7.99
CA ALA A 133 8.86 5.04 9.16
C ALA A 133 7.84 6.19 9.18
N PHE A 134 8.22 7.40 8.75
CA PHE A 134 7.29 8.52 8.59
C PHE A 134 6.32 8.32 7.41
N CYS A 135 6.72 7.62 6.35
CA CYS A 135 5.88 7.40 5.18
C CYS A 135 4.79 6.35 5.41
N MET A 136 5.02 5.35 6.26
CA MET A 136 4.02 4.30 6.56
C MET A 136 2.69 4.80 7.14
N PRO A 137 2.64 5.66 8.20
CA PRO A 137 1.37 6.16 8.73
C PRO A 137 0.67 7.07 7.72
N LEU A 138 1.42 7.86 6.95
CA LEU A 138 0.87 8.67 5.86
C LEU A 138 0.20 7.80 4.79
N LEU A 139 0.80 6.66 4.47
CA LEU A 139 0.26 5.69 3.53
C LEU A 139 -1.08 5.11 4.02
N ALA A 140 -1.16 4.74 5.31
CA ALA A 140 -2.38 4.25 5.93
C ALA A 140 -3.51 5.29 5.85
N LEU A 141 -3.21 6.53 6.25
CA LEU A 141 -4.17 7.64 6.21
C LEU A 141 -4.64 7.96 4.79
N LEU A 142 -3.72 7.95 3.81
CA LEU A 142 -4.07 8.13 2.40
C LEU A 142 -4.96 7.01 1.88
N CYS A 143 -4.66 5.75 2.24
CA CYS A 143 -5.47 4.60 1.84
C CYS A 143 -6.89 4.69 2.41
N LEU A 144 -7.03 4.95 3.71
CA LEU A 144 -8.31 5.15 4.38
C LEU A 144 -9.11 6.30 3.76
N LYS A 145 -8.47 7.46 3.58
CA LYS A 145 -9.12 8.64 3.00
C LYS A 145 -9.61 8.38 1.58
N ARG A 146 -8.81 7.72 0.74
CA ARG A 146 -9.20 7.43 -0.65
C ARG A 146 -10.27 6.36 -0.75
N LEU A 147 -10.26 5.39 0.14
CA LEU A 147 -11.33 4.41 0.24
C LEU A 147 -12.64 5.07 0.69
N TYR A 148 -12.58 5.97 1.67
CA TYR A 148 -13.72 6.77 2.12
C TYR A 148 -14.25 7.69 1.03
N ASP A 149 -13.39 8.43 0.34
CA ASP A 149 -13.76 9.31 -0.78
C ASP A 149 -14.43 8.48 -1.90
N TRP A 150 -13.86 7.32 -2.25
CA TRP A 150 -14.43 6.42 -3.25
C TRP A 150 -15.80 5.89 -2.83
N TYR A 151 -15.96 5.48 -1.57
CA TYR A 151 -17.24 5.03 -1.02
C TYR A 151 -18.27 6.15 -1.07
N ARG A 152 -17.89 7.38 -0.69
CA ARG A 152 -18.75 8.56 -0.78
C ARG A 152 -19.17 8.86 -2.22
N LEU A 153 -18.26 8.75 -3.19
CA LEU A 153 -18.57 8.94 -4.62
C LEU A 153 -19.56 7.89 -5.15
N HIS A 154 -19.53 6.65 -4.65
CA HIS A 154 -20.51 5.62 -5.02
C HIS A 154 -21.85 5.83 -4.32
N ARG A 155 -21.83 6.41 -3.12
CA ARG A 155 -23.02 6.65 -2.30
C ARG A 155 -23.76 7.93 -2.64
N LEU A 156 -23.13 8.87 -3.36
CA LEU A 156 -23.81 9.96 -4.08
C LEU A 156 -24.54 9.30 -5.24
N PRO A 157 -25.84 9.01 -5.10
CA PRO A 157 -26.59 8.36 -6.15
C PRO A 157 -26.66 9.32 -7.34
N GLN A 158 -27.00 8.76 -8.49
CA GLN A 158 -27.52 9.44 -9.66
C GLN A 158 -28.76 10.30 -9.29
N ALA A 159 -28.56 11.40 -8.55
CA ALA A 159 -29.63 12.30 -8.12
C ALA A 159 -30.14 13.21 -9.25
N ASP A 160 -29.58 13.08 -10.46
CA ASP A 160 -29.93 13.90 -11.63
C ASP A 160 -30.61 13.11 -12.77
N THR A 161 -31.00 11.85 -12.58
CA THR A 161 -31.75 11.09 -13.61
C THR A 161 -33.14 10.63 -13.15
N ALA A 162 -33.72 11.30 -12.16
CA ALA A 162 -35.18 11.32 -12.04
C ALA A 162 -35.70 12.41 -13.00
N VAL A 163 -35.77 12.10 -14.30
CA VAL A 163 -36.73 12.80 -15.16
C VAL A 163 -38.10 12.51 -14.55
N PRO A 164 -38.86 13.51 -14.05
CA PRO A 164 -40.18 13.23 -13.53
C PRO A 164 -41.01 12.68 -14.69
N ALA A 165 -41.45 11.43 -14.57
CA ALA A 165 -42.33 10.76 -15.53
C ALA A 165 -43.66 11.51 -15.79
N ALA A 166 -43.92 12.62 -15.08
CA ALA A 166 -45.06 13.50 -15.24
C ALA A 166 -45.08 14.28 -16.57
N SER A 167 -43.95 14.41 -17.30
CA SER A 167 -43.94 15.12 -18.59
C SER A 167 -44.29 14.24 -19.81
N GLN A 168 -44.35 12.91 -19.67
CA GLN A 168 -44.74 12.01 -20.78
C GLN A 168 -46.25 11.71 -20.82
N GLU A 169 -46.98 11.83 -19.71
CA GLU A 169 -48.44 11.64 -19.74
C GLU A 169 -49.21 12.83 -20.29
N LEU A 170 -48.63 14.03 -20.27
CA LEU A 170 -49.30 15.22 -20.81
C LEU A 170 -49.35 15.22 -22.34
N ASP A 171 -48.38 14.59 -23.01
CA ASP A 171 -48.30 14.53 -24.47
C ASP A 171 -49.21 13.44 -25.07
N ARG A 172 -49.46 12.35 -24.31
CA ARG A 172 -50.32 11.24 -24.76
C ARG A 172 -51.82 11.55 -24.72
N LYS A 173 -52.25 12.60 -24.03
CA LYS A 173 -53.67 13.00 -23.93
C LYS A 173 -54.07 14.10 -24.92
N VAL A 174 -53.16 14.56 -25.77
CA VAL A 174 -53.39 15.69 -26.71
C VAL A 174 -53.43 15.23 -28.18
N VAL A 175 -53.38 13.91 -28.45
CA VAL A 175 -53.55 13.34 -29.80
C VAL A 175 -54.81 12.49 -29.88
#